data_AF-A0AAN8QBW4-F1
#
_entry.id   AF-A0AAN8QBW4-F1
#
_cell.length_a   1.000
_cell.length_b   1.000
_cell.length_c   1.000
_cell.angle_alpha   90.00
_cell.angle_beta   90.00
_cell.angle_gamma   90.00
#
_symmetry.space_group_name_H-M   'P 1'
#
loop_
_entity.id
_entity.type
_entity.pdbx_description
1 polymer ?
#
loop_
_entity_poly.entity_id
_entity_poly.type
_entity_poly.pdbx_seq_one_letter_code
_entity_poly.pdbx_strand_id
1 'polypeptide(L)'
;MERNIQRLENDIENFPKTDDEKDKFVEKLSGFSKHSREQYEKLSTMHKNMQKLYESLGSYYAFDPHVLSVEDFFGDLASFRTLFMEAVKDNHKKRELEEKIKRARLAKEKAEHEKQERQQKKKQLIDMNKEGGENETGVMDSLMEALQSGAAFRDRRKRTPRNGDQSPCSPVSRWPGANHDNRRAVLERSRSRHNANPQAR
;
A
#
# COMPACT_ATOMS: atom_id res chain seq x y z
N MET A 1 6.63 -40.02 28.24
CA MET A 1 7.06 -40.97 27.20
C MET A 1 8.13 -41.92 27.74
N GLU A 2 9.22 -41.41 28.32
CA GLU A 2 10.28 -42.25 28.94
C GLU A 2 9.79 -43.36 29.86
N ARG A 3 8.94 -43.01 30.83
CA ARG A 3 8.39 -44.00 31.79
C ARG A 3 7.62 -45.13 31.10
N ASN A 4 6.99 -44.86 29.96
CA ASN A 4 6.23 -45.88 29.23
C ASN A 4 7.18 -46.82 28.48
N ILE A 5 8.28 -46.30 27.92
CA ILE A 5 9.31 -47.09 27.28
C ILE A 5 10.03 -47.96 28.33
N GLN A 6 10.36 -47.40 29.49
CA GLN A 6 10.95 -48.16 30.60
C GLN A 6 10.04 -49.28 31.10
N ARG A 7 8.73 -49.01 31.23
CA ARG A 7 7.77 -50.07 31.59
C ARG A 7 7.74 -51.19 30.55
N LEU A 8 7.70 -50.85 29.27
CA LEU A 8 7.72 -51.83 28.19
C LEU A 8 9.02 -52.65 28.19
N GLU A 9 10.17 -52.03 28.41
CA GLU A 9 11.45 -52.75 28.55
C GLU A 9 11.42 -53.74 29.70
N ASN A 10 10.91 -53.33 30.87
CA ASN A 10 10.76 -54.21 32.02
C ASN A 10 9.77 -55.34 31.75
N ASP A 11 8.66 -55.06 31.05
CA ASP A 11 7.65 -56.07 30.70
C ASP A 11 8.21 -57.11 29.72
N ILE A 12 9.08 -56.67 28.79
CA ILE A 12 9.81 -57.57 27.87
C ILE A 12 10.84 -58.42 28.61
N GLU A 13 11.62 -57.81 29.53
CA GLU A 13 12.66 -58.50 30.29
C GLU A 13 12.09 -59.57 31.23
N ASN A 14 10.96 -59.27 31.87
CA ASN A 14 10.28 -60.17 32.80
C ASN A 14 9.25 -61.08 32.12
N PHE A 15 9.16 -61.08 30.79
CA PHE A 15 8.16 -61.86 30.07
C PHE A 15 8.45 -63.37 30.23
N PRO A 16 7.46 -64.19 30.62
CA PRO A 16 7.67 -65.64 30.77
C PRO A 16 8.04 -66.27 29.43
N LYS A 17 8.97 -67.24 29.46
CA LYS A 17 9.29 -68.03 28.27
C LYS A 17 8.13 -68.97 27.98
N THR A 18 7.62 -68.88 26.75
CA THR A 18 6.49 -69.65 26.25
C THR A 18 6.96 -70.55 25.11
N ASP A 19 6.50 -71.80 25.09
CA ASP A 19 6.79 -72.76 24.00
C ASP A 19 5.79 -72.65 22.83
N ASP A 20 4.82 -71.74 22.90
CA ASP A 20 3.88 -71.43 21.82
C ASP A 20 4.58 -70.67 20.68
N GLU A 21 4.73 -71.33 19.52
CA GLU A 21 5.31 -70.74 18.31
C GLU A 21 4.54 -69.52 17.77
N LYS A 22 3.29 -69.31 18.19
CA LYS A 22 2.50 -68.12 17.80
C LYS A 22 2.81 -66.89 18.66
N ASP A 23 3.44 -67.07 19.81
CA ASP A 23 3.82 -65.94 20.67
C ASP A 23 5.07 -65.25 20.12
N LYS A 24 4.85 -64.09 19.51
CA LYS A 24 5.92 -63.23 18.96
C LYS A 24 6.11 -61.95 19.77
N PHE A 25 5.57 -61.88 20.99
CA PHE A 25 5.58 -60.67 21.81
C PHE A 25 7.00 -60.13 22.00
N VAL A 26 7.90 -60.96 22.54
CA VAL A 26 9.30 -60.57 22.78
C VAL A 26 10.03 -60.29 21.47
N GLU A 27 9.82 -61.11 20.42
CA GLU A 27 10.45 -60.93 19.10
C GLU A 27 10.13 -59.56 18.50
N LYS A 28 8.85 -59.17 18.47
CA LYS A 28 8.42 -57.91 17.86
C LYS A 28 8.67 -56.71 18.75
N LEU A 29 8.37 -56.81 20.04
CA LEU A 29 8.43 -55.66 20.94
C LEU A 29 9.86 -55.32 21.38
N SER A 30 10.80 -56.26 21.34
CA SER A 30 12.22 -55.94 21.59
C SER A 30 12.75 -54.94 20.57
N GLY A 31 12.45 -55.15 19.28
CA GLY A 31 12.86 -54.22 18.21
C GLY A 31 12.15 -52.87 18.33
N PHE A 32 10.84 -52.88 18.60
CA PHE A 32 10.07 -51.66 18.80
C PHE A 32 10.53 -50.85 20.02
N SER A 33 10.84 -51.51 21.13
CA SER A 33 11.28 -50.87 22.36
C SER A 33 12.63 -50.17 22.16
N LYS A 34 13.61 -50.86 21.55
CA LYS A 34 14.91 -50.27 21.17
C LYS A 34 14.73 -49.06 20.26
N HIS A 35 13.90 -49.18 19.22
CA HIS A 35 13.63 -48.07 18.32
C HIS A 35 12.98 -46.89 19.05
N SER A 36 12.02 -47.15 19.94
CA SER A 36 11.34 -46.13 20.73
C SER A 36 12.31 -45.39 21.67
N ARG A 37 13.24 -46.12 22.30
CA ARG A 37 14.31 -45.56 23.13
C ARG A 37 15.18 -44.59 22.34
N GLU A 38 15.67 -45.02 21.17
CA GLU A 38 16.50 -44.18 20.31
C GLU A 38 15.77 -42.89 19.86
N GLN A 39 14.50 -42.99 19.48
CA GLN A 39 13.70 -41.82 19.09
C GLN A 39 13.47 -40.88 20.27
N TYR A 40 13.18 -41.44 21.45
CA TYR A 40 13.01 -40.65 22.67
C TYR A 40 14.30 -39.89 23.04
N GLU A 41 15.46 -40.53 22.96
CA GLU A 41 16.75 -39.88 23.28
C GLU A 41 17.06 -38.71 22.34
N LYS A 42 16.78 -38.86 21.05
CA LYS A 42 16.88 -37.76 20.07
C LYS A 42 15.97 -36.60 20.46
N LEU A 43 14.69 -36.89 20.73
CA LEU A 43 13.72 -35.86 21.10
C LEU A 43 14.09 -35.18 22.43
N SER A 44 14.56 -35.94 23.41
CA SER A 44 15.04 -35.44 24.70
C SER A 44 16.23 -34.49 24.52
N THR A 45 17.18 -34.85 23.65
CA THR A 45 18.32 -34.00 23.32
C THR A 45 17.89 -32.71 22.64
N MET A 46 16.98 -32.78 21.67
CA MET A 46 16.41 -31.59 21.01
C MET A 46 15.68 -30.69 22.00
N HIS A 47 14.91 -31.25 22.92
CA HIS A 47 14.19 -30.50 23.94
C HIS A 47 15.14 -29.79 24.91
N LYS A 48 16.18 -30.48 25.40
CA LYS A 48 17.23 -29.87 26.23
C LYS A 48 17.95 -28.74 25.51
N ASN A 49 18.25 -28.91 24.22
CA ASN A 49 18.86 -27.85 23.41
C ASN A 49 17.91 -26.65 23.26
N MET A 50 16.63 -26.89 23.00
CA MET A 50 15.61 -25.83 22.93
C MET A 50 15.52 -25.05 24.25
N GLN A 51 15.49 -25.73 25.41
CA GLN A 51 15.47 -25.09 26.73
C GLN A 51 16.70 -24.20 26.96
N LYS A 52 17.91 -24.69 26.65
CA LYS A 52 19.14 -23.90 26.75
C LYS A 52 19.14 -22.65 25.88
N LEU A 53 18.61 -22.76 24.66
CA LEU A 53 18.48 -21.59 23.78
C LEU A 53 17.52 -20.56 24.36
N TYR A 54 16.43 -21.01 24.98
CA TYR A 54 15.48 -20.11 25.65
C TYR A 54 16.08 -19.43 26.89
N GLU A 55 16.84 -20.16 27.70
CA GLU A 55 17.59 -19.60 28.83
C GLU A 55 18.63 -18.55 28.39
N SER A 56 19.30 -18.82 27.26
CA SER A 56 20.22 -17.87 26.63
C SER A 56 19.50 -16.58 26.19
N LEU A 57 18.29 -16.69 25.65
CA LEU A 57 17.46 -15.53 25.32
C LEU A 57 17.09 -14.72 26.56
N GLY A 58 16.74 -15.38 27.67
CA GLY A 58 16.47 -14.71 28.95
C GLY A 58 17.69 -13.94 29.47
N SER A 59 18.87 -14.53 29.36
CA SER A 59 20.12 -13.86 29.73
C SER A 59 20.43 -12.67 28.82
N TYR A 60 20.17 -12.81 27.51
CA TYR A 60 20.45 -11.78 26.52
C TYR A 60 19.49 -10.59 26.59
N TYR A 61 18.20 -10.84 26.77
CA TYR A 61 17.15 -9.82 26.87
C TYR A 61 16.78 -9.44 28.31
N ALA A 62 17.48 -10.00 29.31
CA ALA A 62 17.30 -9.74 30.74
C ALA A 62 15.87 -10.00 31.26
N PHE A 63 15.33 -11.19 30.98
CA PHE A 63 14.08 -11.69 31.59
C PHE A 63 14.28 -13.07 32.22
N ASP A 64 13.39 -13.46 33.13
CA ASP A 64 13.40 -14.78 33.77
C ASP A 64 12.70 -15.84 32.88
N PRO A 65 13.44 -16.82 32.32
CA PRO A 65 12.88 -17.89 31.48
C PRO A 65 11.95 -18.86 32.22
N HIS A 66 11.93 -18.85 33.55
CA HIS A 66 11.07 -19.72 34.35
C HIS A 66 9.73 -19.06 34.71
N VAL A 67 9.69 -17.73 34.67
CA VAL A 67 8.46 -16.96 34.89
C VAL A 67 7.68 -16.77 33.60
N LEU A 68 8.39 -16.46 32.51
CA LEU A 68 7.80 -16.30 31.19
C LEU A 68 7.92 -17.61 30.42
N SER A 69 6.80 -18.12 29.92
CA SER A 69 6.82 -19.35 29.11
C SER A 69 7.33 -19.06 27.69
N VAL A 70 7.84 -20.10 27.02
CA VAL A 70 8.27 -20.02 25.61
C VAL A 70 7.10 -19.56 24.72
N GLU A 71 5.90 -20.06 25.00
CA GLU A 71 4.67 -19.76 24.25
C GLU A 71 4.27 -18.29 24.40
N ASP A 72 4.29 -17.77 25.63
CA ASP A 72 3.97 -16.36 25.91
C ASP A 72 5.00 -15.42 25.28
N PHE A 73 6.30 -15.71 25.47
CA PHE A 73 7.37 -14.89 24.91
C PHE A 73 7.26 -14.74 23.38
N PHE A 74 7.10 -15.86 22.66
CA PHE A 74 6.97 -15.82 21.21
C PHE A 74 5.59 -15.32 20.74
N GLY A 75 4.54 -15.51 21.54
CA GLY A 75 3.22 -14.93 21.30
C GLY A 75 3.24 -13.40 21.34
N ASP A 76 3.85 -12.83 22.37
CA ASP A 76 4.05 -11.38 22.51
C ASP A 76 4.92 -10.84 21.38
N LEU A 77 6.02 -11.53 21.04
CA LEU A 77 6.91 -11.11 19.95
C LEU A 77 6.21 -11.15 18.58
N ALA A 78 5.39 -12.17 18.32
CA ALA A 78 4.60 -12.26 17.09
C ALA A 78 3.56 -11.14 17.01
N SER A 79 2.92 -10.82 18.14
CA SER A 79 1.98 -9.70 18.25
C SER A 79 2.67 -8.36 18.00
N PHE A 80 3.83 -8.12 18.64
CA PHE A 80 4.66 -6.95 18.43
C PHE A 80 5.04 -6.77 16.95
N ARG A 81 5.52 -7.85 16.30
CA ARG A 81 5.87 -7.81 14.87
C ARG A 81 4.68 -7.41 14.00
N THR A 82 3.50 -7.95 14.30
CA THR A 82 2.27 -7.65 13.54
C THR A 82 1.89 -6.17 13.70
N LEU A 83 1.85 -5.68 14.94
CA LEU A 83 1.53 -4.28 15.26
C LEU A 83 2.56 -3.32 14.65
N PHE A 84 3.83 -3.67 14.68
CA PHE A 84 4.89 -2.86 14.08
C PHE A 84 4.70 -2.72 12.56
N MET A 85 4.41 -3.82 11.87
CA MET A 85 4.17 -3.80 10.41
C MET A 85 2.92 -2.99 10.04
N GLU A 86 1.89 -3.04 10.86
CA GLU A 86 0.68 -2.21 10.69
C GLU A 86 1.00 -0.72 10.91
N ALA A 87 1.71 -0.38 11.98
CA ALA A 87 2.14 0.99 12.26
C ALA A 87 3.00 1.57 11.13
N VAL A 88 3.89 0.78 10.52
CA VAL A 88 4.68 1.20 9.34
C VAL A 88 3.76 1.55 8.17
N LYS A 89 2.74 0.72 7.88
CA LYS A 89 1.77 1.00 6.82
C LYS A 89 0.98 2.27 7.10
N ASP A 90 0.51 2.45 8.32
CA ASP A 90 -0.28 3.61 8.70
C ASP A 90 0.53 4.90 8.69
N ASN A 91 1.80 4.84 9.10
CA ASN A 91 2.73 5.96 8.96
C ASN A 91 2.95 6.37 7.51
N HIS A 92 2.98 5.41 6.58
CA HIS A 92 3.06 5.71 5.15
C HIS A 92 1.80 6.42 4.65
N LYS A 93 0.62 5.87 4.94
CA LYS A 93 -0.68 6.49 4.56
C LYS A 93 -0.81 7.90 5.14
N LYS A 94 -0.40 8.10 6.39
CA LYS A 94 -0.44 9.41 7.06
C LYS A 94 0.43 10.42 6.31
N ARG A 95 1.65 10.04 5.93
CA ARG A 95 2.57 10.89 5.17
C ARG A 95 2.00 11.28 3.80
N GLU A 96 1.42 10.33 3.07
CA GLU A 96 0.79 10.59 1.77
C GLU A 96 -0.41 11.55 1.90
N LEU A 97 -1.23 11.37 2.94
CA LEU A 97 -2.37 12.24 3.21
C LEU A 97 -1.93 13.66 3.57
N GLU A 98 -0.91 13.80 4.41
CA GLU A 98 -0.34 15.09 4.79
C GLU A 98 0.22 15.84 3.56
N GLU A 99 0.94 15.14 2.67
CA GLU A 99 1.41 15.73 1.41
C GLU A 99 0.25 16.17 0.50
N LYS A 100 -0.81 15.35 0.40
CA LYS A 100 -1.99 15.69 -0.40
C LYS A 100 -2.71 16.92 0.14
N ILE A 101 -2.87 17.02 1.46
CA ILE A 101 -3.46 18.20 2.12
C ILE A 101 -2.59 19.44 1.88
N LYS A 102 -1.27 19.32 2.04
CA LYS A 102 -0.33 20.43 1.81
C LYS A 102 -0.40 20.94 0.37
N ARG A 103 -0.42 20.04 -0.62
CA ARG A 103 -0.57 20.41 -2.04
C ARG A 103 -1.91 21.09 -2.31
N ALA A 104 -3.01 20.57 -1.74
CA ALA A 104 -4.33 21.18 -1.89
C ALA A 104 -4.39 22.59 -1.28
N ARG A 105 -3.76 22.81 -0.12
CA ARG A 105 -3.70 24.12 0.54
C ARG A 105 -2.92 25.14 -0.30
N LEU A 106 -1.74 24.77 -0.78
CA LEU A 106 -0.91 25.62 -1.64
C LEU A 106 -1.63 25.98 -2.96
N ALA A 107 -2.35 25.03 -3.55
CA ALA A 107 -3.13 25.28 -4.76
C ALA A 107 -4.28 26.27 -4.53
N LYS A 108 -4.99 26.15 -3.39
CA LYS A 108 -6.07 27.06 -3.00
C LYS A 108 -5.55 28.47 -2.74
N GLU A 109 -4.48 28.59 -1.97
CA GLU A 109 -3.84 29.89 -1.64
C GLU A 109 -3.35 30.60 -2.91
N LYS A 110 -2.69 29.85 -3.82
CA LYS A 110 -2.26 30.40 -5.11
C LYS A 110 -3.43 30.87 -5.98
N ALA A 111 -4.52 30.10 -6.02
CA ALA A 111 -5.72 30.47 -6.78
C ALA A 111 -6.41 31.71 -6.19
N GLU A 112 -6.41 31.86 -4.85
CA GLU A 112 -6.96 33.03 -4.18
C GLU A 112 -6.11 34.28 -4.42
N HIS A 113 -4.78 34.17 -4.32
CA HIS A 113 -3.86 35.26 -4.64
C HIS A 113 -4.01 35.72 -6.10
N GLU A 114 -4.06 34.79 -7.07
CA GLU A 114 -4.26 35.13 -8.48
C GLU A 114 -5.61 35.82 -8.72
N LYS A 115 -6.68 35.40 -8.00
CA LYS A 115 -7.99 36.06 -8.08
C LYS A 115 -7.95 37.47 -7.51
N GLN A 116 -7.28 37.69 -6.38
CA GLN A 116 -7.13 39.02 -5.78
C GLN A 116 -6.29 39.95 -6.67
N GLU A 117 -5.19 39.46 -7.24
CA GLU A 117 -4.34 40.23 -8.16
C GLU A 117 -5.12 40.65 -9.43
N ARG A 118 -5.91 39.75 -10.01
CA ARG A 118 -6.79 40.06 -11.14
C ARG A 118 -7.84 41.11 -10.78
N GLN A 119 -8.42 41.02 -9.58
CA GLN A 119 -9.39 42.01 -9.10
C GLN A 119 -8.73 43.38 -8.87
N GLN A 120 -7.52 43.44 -8.31
CA GLN A 120 -6.78 44.68 -8.11
C GLN A 120 -6.40 45.34 -9.45
N LYS A 121 -5.85 44.57 -10.41
CA LYS A 121 -5.55 45.06 -11.77
C LYS A 121 -6.80 45.59 -12.47
N LYS A 122 -7.93 44.91 -12.32
CA LYS A 122 -9.23 45.38 -12.84
C LYS A 122 -9.68 46.67 -12.17
N LYS A 123 -9.52 46.80 -10.84
CA LYS A 123 -9.86 48.02 -10.09
C LYS A 123 -8.99 49.21 -10.52
N GLN A 124 -7.68 49.04 -10.68
CA GLN A 124 -6.78 50.11 -11.17
C GLN A 124 -7.20 50.65 -12.54
N LEU A 125 -7.65 49.78 -13.46
CA LEU A 125 -8.18 50.21 -14.76
C LEU A 125 -9.52 50.96 -14.66
N ILE A 126 -10.32 50.72 -13.61
CA ILE A 126 -11.63 51.36 -13.42
C ILE A 126 -11.50 52.65 -12.59
N ASP A 127 -10.54 52.74 -11.66
CA ASP A 127 -10.38 53.93 -10.79
C ASP A 127 -9.83 55.15 -11.53
N MET A 128 -9.23 54.95 -12.71
CA MET A 128 -8.97 56.02 -13.67
C MET A 128 -10.23 56.77 -14.13
N ASN A 129 -11.44 56.27 -13.84
CA ASN A 129 -12.71 56.96 -14.11
C ASN A 129 -13.23 57.84 -12.96
N LYS A 130 -12.68 57.82 -11.75
CA LYS A 130 -13.34 58.50 -10.60
C LYS A 130 -12.62 59.71 -10.00
N GLU A 131 -11.31 59.87 -10.19
CA GLU A 131 -10.57 61.07 -9.75
C GLU A 131 -10.20 62.02 -10.91
N GLY A 132 -10.89 61.93 -12.04
CA GLY A 132 -10.80 62.86 -13.16
C GLY A 132 -12.09 63.66 -13.32
N GLY A 133 -12.57 64.30 -12.26
CA GLY A 133 -13.49 65.42 -12.43
C GLY A 133 -12.78 66.49 -13.24
N GLU A 134 -13.32 66.80 -14.42
CA GLU A 134 -12.89 67.86 -15.35
C GLU A 134 -11.70 67.51 -16.27
N ASN A 135 -11.94 66.63 -17.26
CA ASN A 135 -11.56 66.75 -18.68
C ASN A 135 -11.63 65.36 -19.37
N GLU A 136 -12.81 65.02 -19.87
CA GLU A 136 -13.21 63.70 -20.40
C GLU A 136 -12.70 63.35 -21.81
N THR A 137 -11.54 63.87 -22.26
CA THR A 137 -11.06 63.63 -23.64
C THR A 137 -10.08 62.45 -23.78
N GLY A 138 -9.50 61.91 -22.69
CA GLY A 138 -8.44 60.89 -22.76
C GLY A 138 -8.82 59.48 -22.31
N VAL A 139 -10.01 59.31 -21.72
CA VAL A 139 -10.48 58.04 -21.16
C VAL A 139 -10.84 57.02 -22.25
N MET A 140 -11.53 57.47 -23.30
CA MET A 140 -11.91 56.63 -24.43
C MET A 140 -10.69 56.15 -25.22
N ASP A 141 -9.73 57.03 -25.46
CA ASP A 141 -8.49 56.70 -26.15
C ASP A 141 -7.63 55.71 -25.36
N SER A 142 -7.54 55.86 -24.04
CA SER A 142 -6.85 54.89 -23.16
C SER A 142 -7.53 53.51 -23.17
N LEU A 143 -8.87 53.46 -23.20
CA LEU A 143 -9.61 52.20 -23.31
C LEU A 143 -9.42 51.54 -24.68
N MET A 144 -9.46 52.32 -25.76
CA MET A 144 -9.22 51.85 -27.13
C MET A 144 -7.77 51.37 -27.30
N GLU A 145 -6.80 52.08 -26.74
CA GLU A 145 -5.39 51.67 -26.73
C GLU A 145 -5.19 50.38 -25.93
N ALA A 146 -5.84 50.21 -24.78
CA ALA A 146 -5.78 48.97 -24.01
C ALA A 146 -6.41 47.77 -24.74
N LEU A 147 -7.47 47.99 -25.52
CA LEU A 147 -8.08 46.98 -26.38
C LEU A 147 -7.17 46.65 -27.59
N GLN A 148 -6.60 47.66 -28.23
CA GLN A 148 -5.75 47.55 -29.43
C GLN A 148 -4.38 46.95 -29.13
N SER A 149 -3.73 47.37 -28.04
CA SER A 149 -2.49 46.77 -27.51
C SER A 149 -2.71 45.36 -26.91
N GLY A 150 -3.98 44.96 -26.76
CA GLY A 150 -4.38 43.69 -26.18
C GLY A 150 -4.17 43.59 -24.66
N ALA A 151 -3.81 44.70 -24.00
CA ALA A 151 -3.66 44.80 -22.55
C ALA A 151 -4.96 44.44 -21.80
N ALA A 152 -6.12 44.80 -22.37
CA ALA A 152 -7.45 44.51 -21.82
C ALA A 152 -7.82 43.02 -21.77
N PHE A 153 -7.13 42.15 -22.53
CA PHE A 153 -7.47 40.73 -22.67
C PHE A 153 -6.35 39.77 -22.22
N ARG A 154 -5.31 40.27 -21.55
CA ARG A 154 -4.11 39.48 -21.20
C ARG A 154 -4.41 38.22 -20.38
N ASP A 155 -5.55 38.17 -19.69
CA ASP A 155 -5.93 37.05 -18.84
C ASP A 155 -6.53 35.83 -19.58
N ARG A 156 -7.05 36.00 -20.81
CA ARG A 156 -7.63 34.89 -21.58
C ARG A 156 -6.59 34.00 -22.29
N ARG A 157 -5.32 34.43 -22.34
CA ARG A 157 -4.26 33.79 -23.12
C ARG A 157 -3.29 32.89 -22.33
N LYS A 158 -3.56 32.58 -21.06
CA LYS A 158 -2.86 31.46 -20.39
C LYS A 158 -3.50 30.12 -20.77
N ARG A 159 -3.35 29.73 -22.03
CA ARG A 159 -3.38 28.30 -22.41
C ARG A 159 -1.99 27.74 -22.17
N THR A 160 -1.90 26.60 -21.50
CA THR A 160 -0.70 25.78 -21.35
C THR A 160 0.08 25.66 -22.68
N PRO A 161 1.42 25.72 -22.69
CA PRO A 161 2.18 25.61 -23.92
C PRO A 161 1.96 24.22 -24.51
N ARG A 162 1.45 24.17 -25.75
CA ARG A 162 1.46 22.95 -26.55
C ARG A 162 2.80 22.95 -27.28
N ASN A 163 3.72 22.10 -26.84
CA ASN A 163 5.00 21.88 -27.52
C ASN A 163 4.70 21.55 -28.99
N GLY A 164 5.16 22.42 -29.90
CA GLY A 164 5.03 22.26 -31.34
C GLY A 164 6.36 21.82 -31.91
N ASP A 165 6.43 20.55 -32.30
CA ASP A 165 7.52 19.97 -33.08
C ASP A 165 7.68 20.69 -34.43
N GLN A 166 8.93 20.96 -34.79
CA GLN A 166 9.35 21.25 -36.16
C GLN A 166 9.89 19.95 -36.80
N SER A 167 9.21 19.47 -37.84
CA SER A 167 9.70 18.50 -38.84
C SER A 167 10.72 19.16 -39.81
N PRO A 168 11.45 18.49 -40.75
CA PRO A 168 11.28 17.13 -41.29
C PRO A 168 12.57 16.31 -41.63
N CYS A 169 12.43 14.99 -41.84
CA CYS A 169 13.03 14.12 -42.89
C CYS A 169 13.26 12.66 -42.41
N SER A 170 12.71 11.71 -43.17
CA SER A 170 12.89 10.24 -43.10
C SER A 170 14.28 9.81 -43.65
N PRO A 171 14.79 8.54 -43.53
CA PRO A 171 13.99 7.30 -43.54
C PRO A 171 14.54 6.00 -42.85
N VAL A 172 13.68 4.96 -42.86
CA VAL A 172 13.98 3.50 -42.94
C VAL A 172 14.01 2.64 -41.66
N SER A 173 13.19 1.57 -41.74
CA SER A 173 13.27 0.22 -41.10
C SER A 173 13.00 0.10 -39.60
N ARG A 174 12.42 -0.97 -39.05
CA ARG A 174 11.74 -2.20 -39.52
C ARG A 174 11.50 -2.98 -38.22
N TRP A 175 10.26 -3.22 -37.81
CA TRP A 175 9.95 -4.34 -36.90
C TRP A 175 8.68 -5.06 -37.38
N PRO A 176 8.63 -6.41 -37.31
CA PRO A 176 7.72 -7.21 -38.12
C PRO A 176 6.58 -7.87 -37.31
N GLY A 177 5.45 -8.08 -37.99
CA GLY A 177 4.45 -9.12 -37.69
C GLY A 177 3.55 -8.85 -36.48
N ALA A 178 2.29 -9.24 -36.42
CA ALA A 178 1.46 -10.05 -37.32
C ALA A 178 -0.02 -9.84 -36.92
N ASN A 179 -0.92 -9.97 -37.91
CA ASN A 179 -2.30 -10.51 -37.91
C ASN A 179 -3.25 -10.16 -36.72
N HIS A 180 -4.53 -9.84 -36.88
CA HIS A 180 -5.54 -10.25 -37.85
C HIS A 180 -6.83 -9.41 -37.66
N ASP A 181 -7.70 -9.48 -38.66
CA ASP A 181 -9.17 -9.34 -38.60
C ASP A 181 -9.87 -7.97 -38.57
N ASN A 182 -10.31 -7.60 -39.77
CA ASN A 182 -11.59 -7.00 -40.10
C ASN A 182 -12.73 -7.28 -39.09
N ARG A 183 -13.41 -6.22 -38.65
CA ARG A 183 -14.86 -6.04 -38.89
C ARG A 183 -15.28 -4.58 -38.77
N ARG A 184 -15.99 -4.15 -39.81
CA ARG A 184 -16.60 -2.84 -40.10
C ARG A 184 -17.75 -2.48 -39.13
N ALA A 185 -17.84 -1.17 -38.87
CA ALA A 185 -19.05 -0.33 -38.72
C ALA A 185 -19.92 -0.56 -37.45
N VAL A 186 -20.63 0.40 -36.82
CA VAL A 186 -21.21 1.71 -37.17
C VAL A 186 -21.28 2.56 -35.87
N LEU A 187 -21.07 3.88 -35.97
CA LEU A 187 -21.47 4.86 -34.94
C LEU A 187 -23.00 4.93 -34.85
N GLU A 188 -23.58 4.59 -33.70
CA GLU A 188 -24.96 4.97 -33.37
C GLU A 188 -24.92 6.03 -32.28
N ARG A 189 -25.39 7.22 -32.67
CA ARG A 189 -25.41 8.47 -31.92
C ARG A 189 -26.88 8.74 -31.59
N SER A 190 -27.40 8.16 -30.52
CA SER A 190 -28.81 8.37 -30.15
C SER A 190 -28.95 9.60 -29.23
N ARG A 191 -29.59 10.65 -29.74
CA ARG A 191 -30.16 11.76 -28.96
C ARG A 191 -31.68 11.75 -29.10
N SER A 192 -32.35 12.17 -28.02
CA SER A 192 -33.73 12.71 -27.93
C SER A 192 -34.84 11.65 -27.78
N ARG A 193 -35.83 11.75 -26.86
CA ARG A 193 -36.55 12.92 -26.32
C ARG A 193 -37.06 12.69 -24.87
N HIS A 194 -37.38 13.81 -24.22
CA HIS A 194 -38.10 13.97 -22.96
C HIS A 194 -39.36 13.11 -22.80
N ASN A 195 -39.66 12.70 -21.56
CA ASN A 195 -40.95 13.04 -20.96
C ASN A 195 -40.80 13.23 -19.44
N ALA A 196 -41.26 14.38 -18.95
CA ALA A 196 -41.34 14.71 -17.53
C ALA A 196 -42.73 14.31 -17.02
N ASN A 197 -42.80 13.77 -15.80
CA ASN A 197 -44.07 13.68 -15.08
C ASN A 197 -43.88 14.26 -13.67
N PRO A 198 -44.57 15.36 -13.30
CA PRO A 198 -44.55 15.88 -11.96
C PRO A 198 -45.80 15.49 -11.15
N GLN A 199 -45.55 15.26 -9.86
CA GLN A 199 -46.40 15.51 -8.69
C GLN A 199 -47.55 14.55 -8.30
N ALA A 200 -47.54 14.31 -6.98
CA ALA A 200 -48.64 14.23 -6.01
C ALA A 200 -49.75 13.19 -6.27
N ARG A 201 -50.13 12.36 -5.31
CA ARG A 201 -50.35 12.60 -3.88
C ARG A 201 -50.32 11.24 -3.16
#